data_AF-A0A2H5V1B0-F1
#
_entry.id   AF-A0A2H5V1B0-F1
#
_cell.length_a   1.000
_cell.length_b   1.000
_cell.length_c   1.000
_cell.angle_alpha   90.00
_cell.angle_beta   90.00
_cell.angle_gamma   90.00
#
_symmetry.space_group_name_H-M   'P 1'
#
loop_
_entity.id
_entity.type
_entity.pdbx_description
1 polymer ?
#
loop_
_entity_poly.entity_id
_entity_poly.type
_entity_poly.pdbx_seq_one_letter_code
_entity_poly.pdbx_strand_id
1 'polypeptide(L)'
;MSEAFQKAVEWVLQQSRDGKSLAEIQASFPVFKDSNITINRVVSNSPPLLGYFEEKLKLKINDRVIRAAILVAKLRGFDVFVSPPEIRIVRDGVLHGLLREDGFAASDPLLFRDIAVRVYGIGGPPDHEVSVRDSWLDSLARLLSDRGFVETVFFAALVILLPPTLAALSLLITPSRFVPDPVRLVISITILLAALYLARLYFRENLGQRQ
;
A
#
# COMPACT_ATOMS: atom_id res chain seq x y z
N MET A 1 -10.19 25.26 1.74
CA MET A 1 -11.25 24.25 1.89
C MET A 1 -12.19 24.40 0.72
N SER A 2 -12.69 23.31 0.11
CA SER A 2 -13.67 23.41 -0.98
C SER A 2 -15.01 23.85 -0.42
N GLU A 3 -15.59 24.89 -1.01
CA GLU A 3 -16.86 25.48 -0.59
C GLU A 3 -18.01 24.47 -0.81
N ALA A 4 -17.93 23.66 -1.87
CA ALA A 4 -18.90 22.59 -2.14
C ALA A 4 -18.95 21.55 -1.02
N PHE A 5 -17.80 21.16 -0.46
CA PHE A 5 -17.75 20.17 0.61
C PHE A 5 -18.40 20.70 1.89
N GLN A 6 -18.12 21.95 2.26
CA GLN A 6 -18.74 22.55 3.44
C GLN A 6 -20.26 22.66 3.29
N LYS A 7 -20.74 23.17 2.15
CA LYS A 7 -22.19 23.25 1.84
C LYS A 7 -22.87 21.89 1.88
N ALA A 8 -22.21 20.86 1.35
CA ALA A 8 -22.72 19.50 1.38
C ALA A 8 -22.82 18.94 2.81
N VAL A 9 -21.80 19.17 3.66
CA VAL A 9 -21.82 18.76 5.07
C VAL A 9 -22.94 19.47 5.82
N GLU A 10 -23.05 20.80 5.67
CA GLU A 10 -24.10 21.60 6.31
C GLU A 10 -25.49 21.12 5.91
N TRP A 11 -25.70 20.84 4.62
CA TRP A 11 -26.97 20.31 4.13
C TRP A 11 -27.30 18.95 4.76
N VAL A 12 -26.36 18.01 4.81
CA VAL A 12 -26.58 16.69 5.43
C VAL A 12 -26.89 16.81 6.92
N LEU A 13 -26.15 17.65 7.64
CA LEU A 13 -26.37 17.88 9.06
C LEU A 13 -27.73 18.53 9.32
N GLN A 14 -28.17 19.47 8.48
CA GLN A 14 -29.49 20.08 8.55
C GLN A 14 -30.58 19.02 8.36
N GLN A 15 -30.50 18.20 7.30
CA GLN A 15 -31.50 17.17 7.05
C GLN A 15 -31.53 16.09 8.16
N SER A 16 -30.37 15.78 8.73
CA SER A 16 -30.30 14.84 9.87
C SER A 16 -30.92 15.43 11.14
N ARG A 17 -30.81 16.75 11.37
CA ARG A 17 -31.50 17.44 12.48
C ARG A 17 -33.01 17.47 12.28
N ASP A 18 -33.46 17.56 11.03
CA ASP A 18 -34.87 17.48 10.64
C ASP A 18 -35.43 16.04 10.77
N GLY A 19 -34.65 15.09 11.28
CA GLY A 19 -35.07 13.71 11.54
C GLY A 19 -35.13 12.81 10.32
N LYS A 20 -34.62 13.26 9.16
CA LYS A 20 -34.62 12.45 7.94
C LYS A 20 -33.66 11.28 8.03
N SER A 21 -34.08 10.14 7.50
CA SER A 21 -33.24 8.95 7.38
C SER A 21 -32.15 9.14 6.33
N LEU A 22 -31.05 8.39 6.43
CA LEU A 22 -29.97 8.41 5.42
C LEU A 22 -30.48 8.16 3.99
N ALA A 23 -31.47 7.27 3.84
CA ALA A 23 -32.07 6.97 2.54
C ALA A 23 -32.79 8.18 1.93
N GLU A 24 -33.55 8.93 2.75
CA GLU A 24 -34.24 10.14 2.31
C GLU A 24 -33.26 11.28 2.00
N ILE A 25 -32.22 11.42 2.83
CA ILE A 25 -31.12 12.36 2.62
C ILE A 25 -30.45 12.07 1.28
N GLN A 26 -30.11 10.81 1.01
CA GLN A 26 -29.49 10.40 -0.25
C GLN A 26 -30.42 10.60 -1.46
N ALA A 27 -31.72 10.32 -1.33
CA ALA A 27 -32.69 10.47 -2.42
C ALA A 27 -32.91 11.93 -2.83
N SER A 28 -32.76 12.86 -1.89
CA SER A 28 -32.93 14.30 -2.11
C SER A 28 -31.60 15.06 -2.17
N PHE A 29 -30.46 14.35 -2.19
CA PHE A 29 -29.14 14.97 -2.11
C PHE A 29 -28.83 15.79 -3.37
N PRO A 30 -28.63 17.11 -3.26
CA PRO A 30 -28.31 17.93 -4.41
C PRO A 30 -26.84 17.73 -4.81
N VAL A 31 -26.54 18.04 -6.07
CA VAL A 31 -25.17 17.98 -6.58
C VAL A 31 -24.47 19.30 -6.24
N PHE A 32 -23.43 19.24 -5.41
CA PHE A 32 -22.59 20.38 -5.08
C PHE A 32 -21.36 20.38 -5.99
N LYS A 33 -21.08 21.50 -6.66
CA LYS A 33 -19.92 21.65 -7.56
C LYS A 33 -19.10 22.86 -7.16
N ASP A 34 -17.79 22.68 -7.15
CA ASP A 34 -16.81 23.74 -6.91
C ASP A 34 -15.60 23.48 -7.81
N SER A 35 -15.50 24.24 -8.89
CA SER A 35 -14.46 24.14 -9.92
C SER A 35 -14.22 22.71 -10.41
N ASN A 36 -13.29 21.98 -9.77
CA ASN A 36 -12.87 20.64 -10.15
C ASN A 36 -13.40 19.52 -9.22
N ILE A 37 -14.17 19.87 -8.20
CA ILE A 37 -14.73 18.95 -7.21
C ILE A 37 -16.24 18.90 -7.37
N THR A 38 -16.79 17.71 -7.53
CA THR A 38 -18.22 17.45 -7.52
C THR A 38 -18.54 16.50 -6.38
N ILE A 39 -19.60 16.78 -5.63
CA ILE A 39 -20.10 15.93 -4.54
C ILE A 39 -21.56 15.66 -4.85
N ASN A 40 -21.89 14.38 -5.04
CA ASN A 40 -23.20 13.94 -5.49
C ASN A 40 -23.73 12.74 -4.70
N ARG A 41 -23.05 12.31 -3.64
CA ARG A 41 -23.47 11.18 -2.82
C ARG A 41 -23.17 11.38 -1.34
N VAL A 42 -24.02 10.78 -0.51
CA VAL A 42 -23.87 10.62 0.93
C VAL A 42 -23.87 9.13 1.24
N VAL A 43 -22.84 8.66 1.93
CA VAL A 43 -22.67 7.24 2.28
C VAL A 43 -22.98 7.00 3.76
N SER A 44 -22.71 7.99 4.61
CA SER A 44 -23.01 7.97 6.04
C SER A 44 -23.32 9.40 6.51
N ASN A 45 -24.07 9.53 7.61
CA ASN A 45 -24.35 10.80 8.29
C ASN A 45 -23.68 10.90 9.67
N SER A 46 -22.92 9.88 10.12
CA SER A 46 -22.21 9.88 11.40
C SER A 46 -20.91 9.03 11.35
N PRO A 47 -19.75 9.64 11.05
CA PRO A 47 -19.57 11.01 10.54
C PRO A 47 -20.16 11.16 9.12
N PRO A 48 -20.53 12.38 8.68
CA PRO A 48 -20.98 12.63 7.32
C PRO A 48 -19.92 12.18 6.31
N LEU A 49 -20.20 11.14 5.53
CA LEU A 49 -19.30 10.59 4.52
C LEU A 49 -19.83 11.00 3.16
N LEU A 50 -19.20 12.00 2.56
CA LEU A 50 -19.63 12.61 1.31
C LEU A 50 -18.78 12.12 0.15
N GLY A 51 -19.40 11.91 -1.00
CA GLY A 51 -18.79 11.22 -2.11
C GLY A 51 -19.07 11.79 -3.49
N TYR A 52 -18.21 11.36 -4.41
CA TYR A 52 -18.33 11.55 -5.84
C TYR A 52 -18.43 10.18 -6.51
N PHE A 53 -19.55 9.95 -7.20
CA PHE A 53 -19.84 8.69 -7.87
C PHE A 53 -20.37 8.97 -9.29
N GLU A 54 -19.74 8.37 -10.29
CA GLU A 54 -20.19 8.46 -11.68
C GLU A 54 -19.98 7.12 -12.39
N GLU A 55 -20.97 6.64 -13.14
CA GLU A 55 -20.88 5.36 -13.86
C GLU A 55 -19.79 5.31 -14.94
N LYS A 56 -19.39 6.49 -15.45
CA LYS A 56 -18.29 6.61 -16.42
C LYS A 56 -16.93 6.43 -15.77
N LEU A 57 -16.86 6.58 -14.46
CA LEU A 57 -15.68 6.44 -13.66
C LEU A 57 -15.43 4.94 -13.49
N LYS A 58 -14.36 4.45 -14.11
CA LYS A 58 -13.98 3.04 -14.10
C LYS A 58 -12.57 2.89 -13.58
N LEU A 59 -12.40 3.14 -12.29
CA LEU A 59 -11.12 2.90 -11.63
C LEU A 59 -11.00 1.40 -11.33
N LYS A 60 -10.07 0.70 -12.00
CA LYS A 60 -9.76 -0.69 -11.65
C LYS A 60 -8.94 -0.71 -10.36
N ILE A 61 -9.46 -1.33 -9.31
CA ILE A 61 -8.71 -1.52 -8.06
C ILE A 61 -7.55 -2.49 -8.31
N ASN A 62 -6.35 -1.94 -8.39
CA ASN A 62 -5.09 -2.66 -8.57
C ASN A 62 -4.08 -2.22 -7.50
N ASP A 63 -2.90 -2.83 -7.48
CA ASP A 63 -1.87 -2.51 -6.49
C ASP A 63 -1.46 -1.03 -6.48
N ARG A 64 -1.51 -0.35 -7.63
CA ARG A 64 -1.21 1.08 -7.71
C ARG A 64 -2.26 1.91 -6.97
N VAL A 65 -3.54 1.61 -7.17
CA VAL A 65 -4.66 2.25 -6.46
C VAL A 65 -4.59 1.98 -4.97
N ILE A 66 -4.32 0.73 -4.58
CA ILE A 66 -4.17 0.35 -3.17
C ILE A 66 -3.01 1.12 -2.53
N ARG A 67 -1.85 1.21 -3.20
CA ARG A 67 -0.71 1.99 -2.71
C ARG A 67 -1.05 3.47 -2.56
N ALA A 68 -1.74 4.07 -3.53
CA ALA A 68 -2.15 5.46 -3.46
C ALA A 68 -3.14 5.71 -2.29
N ALA A 69 -4.10 4.81 -2.08
CA ALA A 69 -5.04 4.88 -0.97
C ALA A 69 -4.34 4.76 0.40
N ILE A 70 -3.41 3.80 0.54
CA ILE A 70 -2.58 3.66 1.76
C ILE A 70 -1.77 4.92 2.02
N LEU A 71 -1.16 5.49 0.98
CA LEU A 71 -0.36 6.70 1.10
C LEU A 71 -1.20 7.88 1.61
N VAL A 72 -2.37 8.11 1.00
CA VAL A 72 -3.31 9.16 1.41
C VAL A 72 -3.78 8.98 2.85
N ALA A 73 -4.15 7.75 3.23
CA ALA A 73 -4.59 7.43 4.57
C ALA A 73 -3.48 7.65 5.62
N LYS A 74 -2.27 7.16 5.37
CA LYS A 74 -1.12 7.29 6.28
C LYS A 74 -0.70 8.73 6.52
N LEU A 75 -0.72 9.57 5.47
CA LEU A 75 -0.42 11.01 5.60
C LEU A 75 -1.32 11.71 6.62
N ARG A 76 -2.50 11.15 6.86
CA ARG A 76 -3.51 11.71 7.74
C ARG A 76 -3.65 10.93 9.04
N GLY A 77 -2.91 9.84 9.26
CA GLY A 77 -3.08 8.98 10.44
C GLY A 77 -4.39 8.18 10.40
N PHE A 78 -4.70 7.57 9.26
CA PHE A 78 -5.77 6.60 9.10
C PHE A 78 -5.19 5.22 8.75
N ASP A 79 -5.92 4.18 9.12
CA ASP A 79 -5.67 2.81 8.67
C ASP A 79 -6.47 2.49 7.40
N VAL A 80 -5.99 1.53 6.61
CA VAL A 80 -6.63 1.09 5.37
C VAL A 80 -6.96 -0.38 5.44
N PHE A 81 -8.23 -0.72 5.21
CA PHE A 81 -8.70 -2.08 5.02
C PHE A 81 -9.10 -2.28 3.56
N VAL A 82 -8.46 -3.25 2.91
CA VAL A 82 -8.77 -3.64 1.54
C VAL A 82 -9.70 -4.85 1.57
N SER A 83 -10.92 -4.67 1.06
CA SER A 83 -11.93 -5.73 0.95
C SER A 83 -12.58 -5.63 -0.42
N PRO A 84 -12.00 -6.25 -1.47
CA PRO A 84 -12.52 -6.13 -2.83
C PRO A 84 -14.03 -6.40 -2.87
N PRO A 85 -14.83 -5.55 -3.54
CA PRO A 85 -14.45 -4.50 -4.50
C PRO A 85 -14.26 -3.09 -3.89
N GLU A 86 -13.99 -2.96 -2.60
CA GLU A 86 -13.89 -1.66 -1.93
C GLU A 86 -12.66 -1.52 -1.02
N ILE A 87 -12.19 -0.28 -0.87
CA ILE A 87 -11.14 0.09 0.08
C ILE A 87 -11.75 1.01 1.13
N ARG A 88 -11.58 0.66 2.40
CA ARG A 88 -12.10 1.42 3.54
C ARG A 88 -10.94 2.12 4.25
N ILE A 89 -11.11 3.40 4.51
CA ILE A 89 -10.19 4.22 5.30
C ILE A 89 -10.85 4.48 6.65
N VAL A 90 -10.16 4.13 7.73
CA VAL A 90 -10.71 4.10 9.08
C VAL A 90 -9.77 4.75 10.09
N ARG A 91 -10.32 5.16 11.24
CA ARG A 91 -9.57 5.50 12.44
C ARG A 91 -10.41 5.10 13.64
N ASP A 92 -9.80 4.42 14.59
CA ASP A 92 -10.47 3.97 15.83
C ASP A 92 -11.76 3.18 15.56
N GLY A 93 -11.79 2.38 14.48
CA GLY A 93 -12.95 1.59 14.07
C GLY A 93 -14.05 2.36 13.33
N VAL A 94 -13.91 3.68 13.15
CA VAL A 94 -14.88 4.55 12.46
C VAL A 94 -14.49 4.72 10.99
N LEU A 95 -15.48 4.64 10.09
CA LEU A 95 -15.28 4.83 8.66
C LEU A 95 -15.14 6.32 8.31
N HIS A 96 -13.98 6.69 7.77
CA HIS A 96 -13.65 8.06 7.35
C HIS A 96 -13.47 8.20 5.84
N GLY A 97 -13.30 7.09 5.11
CA GLY A 97 -13.26 7.11 3.65
C GLY A 97 -13.63 5.77 3.04
N LEU A 98 -14.16 5.81 1.82
CA LEU A 98 -14.55 4.65 1.04
C LEU A 98 -14.13 4.88 -0.42
N LEU A 99 -13.47 3.91 -1.02
CA LEU A 99 -13.11 3.93 -2.44
C LEU A 99 -13.69 2.71 -3.13
N ARG A 100 -14.27 2.94 -4.31
CA ARG A 100 -14.89 1.94 -5.19
C ARG A 100 -14.52 2.23 -6.64
N GLU A 101 -14.82 1.29 -7.51
CA GLU A 101 -14.52 1.47 -8.94
C GLU A 101 -15.30 2.63 -9.58
N ASP A 102 -16.52 2.86 -9.09
CA ASP A 102 -17.49 3.85 -9.57
C ASP A 102 -17.43 5.19 -8.82
N GLY A 103 -16.59 5.32 -7.80
CA GLY A 103 -16.50 6.54 -7.01
C GLY A 103 -15.81 6.40 -5.67
N PHE A 104 -15.79 7.49 -4.91
CA PHE A 104 -15.20 7.55 -3.58
C PHE A 104 -15.99 8.46 -2.65
N ALA A 105 -15.77 8.31 -1.36
CA ALA A 105 -16.31 9.17 -0.31
C ALA A 105 -15.30 9.39 0.81
N ALA A 106 -15.43 10.52 1.50
CA ALA A 106 -14.62 10.86 2.67
C ALA A 106 -15.41 11.74 3.65
N SER A 107 -15.02 11.68 4.93
CA SER A 107 -15.62 12.50 5.98
C SER A 107 -14.98 13.87 6.15
N ASP A 108 -13.76 14.03 5.63
CA ASP A 108 -12.95 15.23 5.78
C ASP A 108 -12.63 15.84 4.40
N PRO A 109 -12.70 17.16 4.23
CA PRO A 109 -12.47 17.82 2.95
C PRO A 109 -11.05 17.62 2.40
N LEU A 110 -10.05 17.51 3.27
CA LEU A 110 -8.67 17.30 2.86
C LEU A 110 -8.46 15.84 2.44
N LEU A 111 -9.02 14.88 3.18
CA LEU A 111 -9.04 13.48 2.78
C LEU A 111 -9.76 13.29 1.45
N PHE A 112 -10.91 13.93 1.27
CA PHE A 112 -11.67 13.91 0.02
C PHE A 112 -10.82 14.40 -1.15
N ARG A 113 -10.16 15.55 -0.99
CA ARG A 113 -9.28 16.14 -2.01
C ARG A 113 -8.10 15.23 -2.34
N ASP A 114 -7.44 14.68 -1.33
CA ASP A 114 -6.27 13.82 -1.51
C ASP A 114 -6.64 12.53 -2.26
N ILE A 115 -7.81 11.93 -1.98
CA ILE A 115 -8.32 10.78 -2.73
C ILE A 115 -8.63 11.18 -4.18
N ALA A 116 -9.37 12.27 -4.37
CA ALA A 116 -9.73 12.78 -5.69
C ALA A 116 -8.50 12.94 -6.58
N VAL A 117 -7.47 13.63 -6.08
CA VAL A 117 -6.26 13.95 -6.83
C VAL A 117 -5.34 12.74 -7.00
N ARG A 118 -4.98 12.06 -5.90
CA ARG A 118 -3.91 11.05 -5.93
C ARG A 118 -4.38 9.68 -6.40
N VAL A 119 -5.66 9.35 -6.21
CA VAL A 119 -6.21 8.05 -6.57
C VAL A 119 -6.97 8.13 -7.89
N TYR A 120 -7.79 9.16 -8.07
CA TYR A 120 -8.67 9.31 -9.24
C TYR A 120 -8.17 10.33 -10.27
N GLY A 121 -7.11 11.10 -9.99
CA GLY A 121 -6.59 12.12 -10.91
C GLY A 121 -7.53 13.32 -11.12
N ILE A 122 -8.51 13.51 -10.24
CA ILE A 122 -9.52 14.57 -10.31
C ILE A 122 -9.01 15.77 -9.49
N GLY A 123 -9.03 16.96 -10.05
CA GLY A 123 -8.67 18.19 -9.32
C GLY A 123 -7.28 18.77 -9.62
N GLY A 124 -6.55 18.23 -10.59
CA GLY A 124 -5.23 18.73 -11.01
C GLY A 124 -4.04 17.98 -10.37
N PRO A 125 -2.79 18.43 -10.59
CA PRO A 125 -1.61 17.81 -10.00
C PRO A 125 -1.61 17.94 -8.47
N PRO A 126 -1.03 16.97 -7.73
CA PRO A 126 -0.92 17.05 -6.28
C PRO A 126 -0.09 18.28 -5.89
N ASP A 127 -0.63 19.12 -4.98
CA ASP A 127 0.03 20.37 -4.62
C ASP A 127 1.48 20.13 -4.17
N HIS A 128 1.77 19.08 -3.41
CA HIS A 128 3.10 18.76 -2.90
C HIS A 128 3.33 17.22 -2.93
N GLU A 129 4.46 16.76 -3.49
CA GLU A 129 4.97 15.39 -3.29
C GLU A 129 5.37 15.22 -1.83
N VAL A 130 4.39 14.97 -0.96
CA VAL A 130 4.67 14.59 0.41
C VAL A 130 5.24 13.18 0.37
N SER A 131 6.57 13.08 0.54
CA SER A 131 7.26 11.80 0.69
C SER A 131 6.73 11.13 1.95
N VAL A 132 5.88 10.13 1.80
CA VAL A 132 5.57 9.24 2.92
C VAL A 132 6.86 8.48 3.22
N ARG A 133 7.34 8.58 4.46
CA ARG A 133 8.34 7.66 4.97
C ARG A 133 7.73 6.27 4.89
N ASP A 134 7.96 5.56 3.79
CA ASP A 134 7.73 4.13 3.73
C ASP A 134 8.55 3.54 4.87
N SER A 135 7.85 3.10 5.92
CA SER A 135 8.50 2.41 7.03
C SER A 135 9.20 1.21 6.42
N TRP A 136 10.53 1.12 6.59
CA TRP A 136 11.33 0.01 6.08
C TRP A 136 10.75 -1.36 6.47
N LEU A 137 10.04 -1.42 7.61
CA LEU A 137 9.29 -2.58 8.07
C LEU A 137 8.13 -2.97 7.16
N ASP A 138 7.43 -2.02 6.53
CA ASP A 138 6.35 -2.33 5.57
C ASP A 138 6.90 -2.84 4.25
N SER A 139 8.05 -2.33 3.81
CA SER A 139 8.76 -2.84 2.64
C SER A 139 9.26 -4.26 2.88
N LEU A 140 9.75 -4.55 4.09
CA LEU A 140 10.11 -5.91 4.50
C LEU A 140 8.89 -6.82 4.63
N ALA A 141 7.81 -6.37 5.27
CA ALA A 141 6.59 -7.15 5.40
C ALA A 141 6.01 -7.52 4.02
N ARG A 142 6.11 -6.60 3.05
CA ARG A 142 5.71 -6.86 1.66
C ARG A 142 6.64 -7.86 0.96
N LEU A 143 7.95 -7.72 1.10
CA LEU A 143 8.93 -8.69 0.58
C LEU A 143 8.72 -10.08 1.19
N LEU A 144 8.37 -10.16 2.46
CA LEU A 144 8.05 -11.39 3.16
C LEU A 144 6.65 -11.94 2.84
N SER A 145 5.74 -11.10 2.33
CA SER A 145 4.42 -11.54 1.87
C SER A 145 4.44 -12.17 0.48
N ASP A 146 5.46 -11.84 -0.33
CA ASP A 146 5.67 -12.52 -1.62
C ASP A 146 6.25 -13.91 -1.37
N ARG A 147 5.35 -14.89 -1.32
CA ARG A 147 5.68 -16.31 -1.13
C ARG A 147 6.74 -16.79 -2.12
N GLY A 148 6.70 -16.29 -3.36
CA GLY A 148 7.65 -16.64 -4.40
C GLY A 148 9.03 -16.05 -4.14
N PHE A 149 9.13 -14.84 -3.59
CA PHE A 149 10.40 -14.24 -3.18
C PHE A 149 10.99 -14.96 -1.95
N VAL A 150 10.15 -15.23 -0.94
CA VAL A 150 10.55 -15.94 0.28
C VAL A 150 11.07 -17.33 -0.04
N GLU A 151 10.40 -18.08 -0.92
CA GLU A 151 10.84 -19.42 -1.34
C GLU A 151 12.20 -19.38 -2.04
N THR A 152 12.41 -18.43 -2.94
CA THR A 152 13.70 -18.23 -3.62
C THR A 152 14.81 -17.88 -2.63
N VAL A 153 14.58 -16.94 -1.71
CA VAL A 153 15.55 -16.56 -0.69
C VAL A 153 15.85 -17.73 0.26
N PHE A 154 14.82 -18.45 0.69
CA PHE A 154 14.96 -19.59 1.58
C PHE A 154 15.76 -20.72 0.91
N PHE A 155 15.48 -21.04 -0.34
CA PHE A 155 16.22 -22.03 -1.10
C PHE A 155 17.69 -21.62 -1.28
N ALA A 156 17.94 -20.36 -1.65
CA ALA A 156 19.30 -19.85 -1.77
C ALA A 156 20.07 -19.92 -0.43
N ALA A 157 19.42 -19.56 0.67
CA ALA A 157 20.04 -19.63 2.00
C ALA A 157 20.36 -21.09 2.39
N LEU A 158 19.39 -22.00 2.27
CA LEU A 158 19.50 -23.35 2.82
C LEU A 158 20.27 -24.31 1.91
N VAL A 159 20.15 -24.16 0.60
CA VAL A 159 20.74 -25.09 -0.38
C VAL A 159 22.06 -24.54 -0.94
N ILE A 160 22.15 -23.24 -1.19
CA ILE A 160 23.32 -22.64 -1.85
C ILE A 160 24.33 -22.11 -0.84
N LEU A 161 23.89 -21.40 0.19
CA LEU A 161 24.81 -20.72 1.12
C LEU A 161 25.17 -21.54 2.36
N LEU A 162 24.23 -22.31 2.92
CA LEU A 162 24.44 -23.05 4.16
C LEU A 162 25.50 -24.18 4.04
N PRO A 163 25.48 -25.07 3.02
CA PRO A 163 26.51 -26.11 2.91
C PRO A 163 27.94 -25.57 2.77
N PRO A 164 28.25 -24.59 1.89
CA PRO A 164 29.60 -24.06 1.75
C PRO A 164 30.05 -23.22 2.95
N THR A 165 29.13 -22.54 3.65
CA THR A 165 29.49 -21.84 4.91
C THR A 165 29.87 -22.83 6.00
N LEU A 166 29.12 -23.92 6.15
CA LEU A 166 29.48 -25.00 7.08
C LEU A 166 30.80 -25.68 6.68
N ALA A 167 31.04 -25.90 5.39
CA ALA A 167 32.29 -26.48 4.90
C ALA A 167 33.49 -25.55 5.16
N ALA A 168 33.36 -24.26 4.90
CA ALA A 168 34.38 -23.25 5.19
C ALA A 168 34.64 -23.14 6.70
N LEU A 169 33.59 -23.12 7.52
CA LEU A 169 33.71 -23.08 8.98
C LEU A 169 34.42 -24.33 9.51
N SER A 170 34.02 -25.51 9.03
CA SER A 170 34.65 -26.79 9.38
C SER A 170 36.13 -26.82 9.00
N LEU A 171 36.48 -26.30 7.82
CA LEU A 171 37.86 -26.18 7.35
C LEU A 171 38.68 -25.20 8.18
N LEU A 172 38.09 -24.15 8.75
CA LEU A 172 38.81 -23.17 9.58
C LEU A 172 38.96 -23.64 11.04
N ILE A 173 37.98 -24.37 11.58
CA ILE A 173 38.01 -24.87 12.96
C ILE A 173 38.83 -26.16 13.07
N THR A 174 38.74 -27.06 12.09
CA THR A 174 39.36 -28.38 12.17
C THR A 174 40.79 -28.35 11.65
N PRO A 175 41.82 -28.54 12.49
CA PRO A 175 43.20 -28.60 12.04
C PRO A 175 43.40 -29.83 11.15
N SER A 176 43.96 -29.62 9.95
CA SER A 176 44.28 -30.69 9.02
C SER A 176 45.77 -31.00 9.07
N ARG A 177 46.12 -32.29 9.09
CA ARG A 177 47.51 -32.73 8.93
C ARG A 177 48.00 -32.65 7.49
N PHE A 178 47.09 -32.59 6.52
CA PHE A 178 47.39 -32.66 5.09
C PHE A 178 47.37 -31.29 4.41
N VAL A 179 46.66 -30.31 4.99
CA VAL A 179 46.47 -28.99 4.39
C VAL A 179 46.98 -27.92 5.34
N PRO A 180 48.05 -27.19 4.98
CA PRO A 180 48.56 -26.08 5.77
C PRO A 180 47.51 -24.99 6.01
N ASP A 181 47.59 -24.30 7.14
CA ASP A 181 46.68 -23.22 7.53
C ASP A 181 46.46 -22.12 6.47
N PRO A 182 47.50 -21.59 5.79
CA PRO A 182 47.26 -20.59 4.74
C PRO A 182 46.45 -21.17 3.57
N VAL A 183 46.62 -22.45 3.25
CA VAL A 183 45.89 -23.13 2.18
C VAL A 183 44.43 -23.36 2.59
N ARG A 184 44.17 -23.74 3.85
CA ARG A 184 42.80 -23.87 4.39
C ARG A 184 42.02 -22.57 4.31
N LEU A 185 42.67 -21.44 4.62
CA LEU A 185 42.08 -20.11 4.53
C LEU A 185 41.72 -19.75 3.09
N VAL A 186 42.62 -19.97 2.14
CA VAL A 186 42.37 -19.72 0.70
C VAL A 186 41.23 -20.59 0.18
N ILE A 187 41.20 -21.88 0.53
CA ILE A 187 40.11 -22.80 0.14
C ILE A 187 38.77 -22.32 0.70
N SER A 188 38.73 -21.93 1.98
CA SER A 188 37.51 -21.45 2.64
C SER A 188 36.96 -20.18 1.98
N ILE A 189 37.83 -19.21 1.68
CA ILE A 189 37.45 -18.00 0.94
C ILE A 189 36.92 -18.35 -0.45
N THR A 190 37.61 -19.24 -1.16
CA THR A 190 37.22 -19.65 -2.52
C THR A 190 35.84 -20.32 -2.53
N ILE A 191 35.57 -21.21 -1.57
CA ILE A 191 34.25 -21.87 -1.39
C ILE A 191 33.16 -20.83 -1.16
N LEU A 192 33.40 -19.85 -0.29
CA LEU A 192 32.42 -18.79 0.01
C LEU A 192 32.17 -17.87 -1.19
N LEU A 193 33.22 -17.51 -1.94
CA LEU A 193 33.09 -16.69 -3.15
C LEU A 193 32.31 -17.45 -4.24
N ALA A 194 32.58 -18.75 -4.42
CA ALA A 194 31.83 -19.59 -5.36
C ALA A 194 30.36 -19.70 -4.96
N ALA A 195 30.06 -19.86 -3.66
CA ALA A 195 28.70 -19.89 -3.15
C ALA A 195 27.96 -18.57 -3.37
N LEU A 196 28.61 -17.44 -3.13
CA LEU A 196 28.06 -16.11 -3.40
C LEU A 196 27.79 -15.89 -4.88
N TYR A 197 28.70 -16.35 -5.74
CA TYR A 197 28.52 -16.29 -7.20
C TYR A 197 27.31 -17.13 -7.65
N LEU A 198 27.17 -18.36 -7.15
CA LEU A 198 26.03 -19.22 -7.45
C LEU A 198 24.71 -18.64 -6.92
N ALA A 199 24.70 -18.10 -5.70
CA ALA A 199 23.52 -17.44 -5.14
C ALA A 199 23.11 -16.25 -6.01
N ARG A 200 24.08 -15.42 -6.44
CA ARG A 200 23.82 -14.30 -7.36
C ARG A 200 23.23 -14.77 -8.69
N LEU A 201 23.78 -15.83 -9.27
CA LEU A 201 23.27 -16.40 -10.53
C LEU A 201 21.83 -16.91 -10.36
N TYR A 202 21.58 -17.66 -9.29
CA TYR A 202 20.27 -18.19 -8.95
C TYR A 202 19.22 -17.08 -8.77
N PHE A 203 19.55 -16.00 -8.06
CA PHE A 203 18.67 -14.84 -7.94
C PHE A 203 18.41 -14.17 -9.30
N ARG A 204 19.42 -14.06 -10.17
CA ARG A 204 19.25 -13.47 -11.51
C ARG A 204 18.27 -14.28 -12.36
N GLU A 205 18.36 -15.61 -12.31
CA GLU A 205 17.49 -16.49 -13.10
C GLU A 205 16.06 -16.54 -12.56
N ASN A 206 15.89 -16.65 -11.24
CA ASN A 206 14.56 -16.83 -10.65
C ASN A 206 13.79 -15.52 -10.43
N LEU A 207 14.47 -14.38 -10.25
CA LEU A 207 13.82 -13.08 -10.12
C LEU A 207 13.73 -12.34 -11.48
N GLY A 208 14.63 -12.60 -12.42
CA GLY A 208 14.65 -11.96 -13.74
C GLY A 208 13.55 -12.44 -14.69
N GLN A 209 13.00 -13.65 -14.49
CA GLN A 209 11.88 -14.18 -15.30
C GLN A 209 10.49 -13.72 -14.84
N ARG A 210 10.39 -12.95 -13.74
CA ARG A 210 9.11 -12.52 -13.14
C ARG A 210 8.73 -11.06 -13.44
N GLN A 211 9.46 -10.37 -14.32
CA GLN A 211 9.12 -9.04 -14.85
C GLN A 211 8.53 -9.18 -16.25
#